data_AF-A0A962U5N7-F1
#
_entry.id   AF-A0A962U5N7-F1
#
_cell.length_a   1.000
_cell.length_b   1.000
_cell.length_c   1.000
_cell.angle_alpha   90.00
_cell.angle_beta   90.00
_cell.angle_gamma   90.00
#
_symmetry.space_group_name_H-M   'P 1'
#
loop_
_entity.id
_entity.type
_entity.pdbx_description
1 polymer ?
#
loop_
_entity_poly.entity_id
_entity_poly.type
_entity_poly.pdbx_seq_one_letter_code
_entity_poly.pdbx_strand_id
1 'polypeptide(L)'
;MSAAASDNLSDAIAEHDEAVGDAIWVGSEPTFTLRHSESSEWLSEPLGGDKYAYALRMMAALQKRHPGSMVLRTVGRQYAAEDVPRWSIGLLERRDGKPLWKGPADPL
;
A
#
# COMPACT_ATOMS: atom_id res chain seq x y z
N MET A 1 -8.58 -40.44 19.56
CA MET A 1 -7.16 -40.10 19.81
C MET A 1 -6.62 -39.49 18.53
N SER A 2 -6.60 -38.16 18.44
CA SER A 2 -6.13 -37.42 17.27
C SER A 2 -4.61 -37.32 17.36
N ALA A 3 -3.91 -37.83 16.34
CA ALA A 3 -2.46 -37.71 16.23
C ALA A 3 -2.10 -36.27 15.84
N ALA A 4 -1.32 -35.62 16.69
CA ALA A 4 -0.77 -34.29 16.45
C ALA A 4 0.18 -34.34 15.25
N ALA A 5 -0.12 -33.55 14.22
CA ALA A 5 0.83 -33.20 13.18
C ALA A 5 1.41 -31.83 13.57
N SER A 6 2.51 -31.79 14.33
CA SER A 6 3.06 -30.51 14.78
C SER A 6 4.59 -30.37 14.90
N ASP A 7 5.43 -31.32 14.45
CA ASP A 7 6.88 -31.23 14.69
C ASP A 7 7.71 -31.16 13.41
N ASN A 8 7.45 -30.17 12.56
CA ASN A 8 8.36 -29.87 11.45
C ASN A 8 8.37 -28.37 11.15
N LEU A 9 7.18 -27.75 11.11
CA LEU A 9 7.08 -26.32 10.85
C LEU A 9 7.63 -25.49 12.01
N SER A 10 7.32 -25.85 13.26
CA SER A 10 7.79 -25.12 14.44
C SER A 10 9.31 -25.18 14.59
N ASP A 11 9.91 -26.34 14.36
CA ASP A 11 11.37 -26.51 14.42
C ASP A 11 12.06 -25.75 13.28
N ALA A 12 11.49 -25.78 12.07
CA ALA A 12 12.01 -25.02 10.93
C ALA A 12 11.92 -23.50 11.13
N ILE A 13 10.88 -23.01 11.82
CA ILE A 13 10.76 -21.58 12.19
C ILE A 13 11.83 -21.22 13.23
N ALA A 14 12.04 -22.05 14.25
CA ALA A 14 13.04 -21.79 15.28
C ALA A 14 14.48 -21.76 14.71
N GLU A 15 14.82 -22.72 13.83
CA GLU A 15 16.11 -22.76 13.15
C GLU A 15 16.29 -21.56 12.21
N HIS A 16 15.22 -21.15 11.52
CA HIS A 16 15.22 -19.93 10.71
C HIS A 16 15.49 -18.69 11.59
N ASP A 17 14.72 -18.50 12.66
CA ASP A 17 14.82 -17.33 13.54
C ASP A 17 16.21 -17.22 14.20
N GLU A 18 16.82 -18.35 14.60
CA GLU A 18 18.21 -18.38 15.09
C GLU A 18 19.21 -17.95 14.00
N ALA A 19 19.00 -18.36 12.75
CA ALA A 19 19.88 -18.03 11.63
C ALA A 19 19.76 -16.58 11.17
N VAL A 20 18.56 -15.97 11.23
CA VAL A 20 18.31 -14.59 10.75
C VAL A 20 18.41 -13.53 11.85
N GLY A 21 18.23 -13.91 13.13
CA GLY A 21 18.16 -13.01 14.28
C GLY A 21 16.83 -12.26 14.41
N ASP A 22 16.67 -11.45 15.46
CA ASP A 22 15.40 -10.83 15.87
C ASP A 22 14.83 -9.76 14.91
N ALA A 23 15.45 -9.53 13.74
CA ALA A 23 15.10 -8.45 12.84
C ALA A 23 14.74 -8.95 11.43
N ILE A 24 13.49 -9.40 11.26
CA ILE A 24 12.95 -9.72 9.93
C ILE A 24 12.20 -8.50 9.39
N TRP A 25 12.71 -7.89 8.31
CA TRP A 25 12.01 -6.82 7.58
C TRP A 25 11.31 -7.41 6.35
N VAL A 26 10.03 -7.79 6.51
CA VAL A 26 9.19 -8.27 5.40
C VAL A 26 8.39 -7.10 4.83
N GLY A 27 8.79 -6.62 3.66
CA GLY A 27 8.02 -5.68 2.85
C GLY A 27 7.46 -6.35 1.60
N SER A 28 6.16 -6.21 1.35
CA SER A 28 5.54 -6.64 0.09
C SER A 28 5.65 -5.50 -0.93
N GLU A 29 6.46 -5.70 -1.97
CA GLU A 29 6.74 -4.74 -3.06
C GLU A 29 7.50 -3.45 -2.62
N PRO A 30 8.32 -2.84 -3.51
CA PRO A 30 9.03 -1.61 -3.18
C PRO A 30 8.04 -0.48 -2.91
N THR A 31 7.90 -0.13 -1.63
CA THR A 31 7.13 1.05 -1.22
C THR A 31 8.06 2.26 -1.23
N PHE A 32 7.80 3.20 -2.13
CA PHE A 32 8.50 4.48 -2.13
C PHE A 32 7.80 5.44 -1.17
N THR A 33 8.54 5.92 -0.17
CA THR A 33 8.08 6.95 0.78
C THR A 33 9.03 8.15 0.76
N LEU A 34 8.64 9.24 1.41
CA LEU A 34 9.53 10.38 1.63
C LEU A 34 10.68 9.96 2.56
N ARG A 35 11.92 10.03 2.05
CA ARG A 35 13.13 9.50 2.70
C ARG A 35 13.33 9.92 4.15
N HIS A 36 12.95 11.15 4.50
CA HIS A 36 13.18 11.74 5.81
C HIS A 36 11.88 12.00 6.57
N SER A 37 10.76 11.38 6.15
CA SER A 37 9.51 11.55 6.87
C SER A 37 9.45 10.60 8.07
N GLU A 38 9.34 11.18 9.25
CA GLU A 38 9.25 10.46 10.53
C GLU A 38 7.95 10.79 11.29
N SER A 39 7.06 11.61 10.70
CA SER A 39 5.78 11.92 11.34
C SER A 39 4.84 10.70 11.33
N SER A 40 3.94 10.66 12.31
CA SER A 40 3.05 9.53 12.58
C SER A 40 2.22 9.14 11.36
N GLU A 41 1.79 10.09 10.52
CA GLU A 41 1.05 9.80 9.31
C GLU A 41 1.83 9.06 8.22
N TRP A 42 3.16 9.17 8.23
CA TRP A 42 4.02 8.45 7.29
C TRP A 42 4.46 7.09 7.81
N LEU A 43 4.38 6.86 9.13
CA LEU A 43 4.81 5.62 9.78
C LEU A 43 3.66 4.66 10.08
N SER A 44 2.57 5.12 10.70
CA SER A 44 1.56 4.21 11.28
C SER A 44 0.12 4.69 11.13
N GLU A 45 -0.14 5.99 11.24
CA GLU A 45 -1.51 6.49 11.29
C GLU A 45 -2.27 6.27 9.97
N PRO A 46 -3.58 5.92 10.05
CA PRO A 46 -4.36 5.57 8.87
C PRO A 46 -4.67 6.77 7.98
N LEU A 47 -4.84 7.94 8.60
CA LEU A 47 -5.04 9.22 7.93
C LEU A 47 -3.84 10.11 8.22
N GLY A 48 -3.71 11.20 7.46
CA GLY A 48 -2.53 12.04 7.59
C GLY A 48 -2.74 13.45 7.12
N GLY A 49 -2.07 14.37 7.82
CA GLY A 49 -2.06 15.81 7.54
C GLY A 49 -1.70 16.11 6.08
N ASP A 50 -0.41 16.10 5.74
CA ASP A 50 0.04 16.50 4.39
C ASP A 50 0.13 15.32 3.39
N LYS A 51 0.13 14.08 3.89
CA LYS A 51 0.32 12.85 3.10
C LYS A 51 -0.71 12.69 1.98
N TYR A 52 -1.98 12.97 2.27
CA TYR A 52 -3.02 12.89 1.24
C TYR A 52 -2.85 13.97 0.17
N ALA A 53 -2.55 15.20 0.57
CA ALA A 53 -2.25 16.28 -0.36
C ALA A 53 -1.01 15.97 -1.22
N TYR A 54 0.01 15.33 -0.64
CA TYR A 54 1.19 14.87 -1.37
C TYR A 54 0.81 13.84 -2.45
N ALA A 55 -0.02 12.86 -2.10
CA ALA A 55 -0.50 11.86 -3.05
C ALA A 55 -1.32 12.49 -4.20
N LEU A 56 -2.19 13.47 -3.91
CA LEU A 56 -2.93 14.19 -4.95
C LEU A 56 -2.02 14.97 -5.90
N ARG A 57 -1.00 15.67 -5.38
CA ARG A 57 0.00 16.35 -6.23
C ARG A 57 0.77 15.37 -7.12
N MET A 58 1.18 14.23 -6.57
CA MET A 58 1.85 13.18 -7.32
C MET A 58 0.94 12.61 -8.41
N MET A 59 -0.33 12.36 -8.07
CA MET A 59 -1.34 11.86 -9.01
C MET A 59 -1.58 12.84 -10.14
N ALA A 60 -1.70 14.14 -9.85
CA ALA A 60 -1.84 15.18 -10.87
C ALA A 60 -0.61 15.26 -11.80
N ALA A 61 0.59 15.07 -11.27
CA ALA A 61 1.81 15.01 -12.07
C ALA A 61 1.88 13.76 -12.96
N LEU A 62 1.45 12.60 -12.46
CA LEU A 62 1.37 11.36 -13.23
C LEU A 62 0.30 11.46 -14.32
N GLN A 63 -0.90 11.93 -14.00
CA GLN A 63 -1.98 12.06 -14.97
C GLN A 63 -1.59 12.95 -16.17
N LYS A 64 -0.82 14.02 -15.94
CA LYS A 64 -0.26 14.85 -17.03
C LYS A 64 0.66 14.08 -17.99
N ARG A 65 1.38 13.07 -17.48
CA ARG A 65 2.27 12.21 -18.28
C ARG A 65 1.53 11.04 -18.93
N HIS A 66 0.34 10.73 -18.43
CA HIS A 66 -0.49 9.57 -18.75
C HIS A 66 -1.89 10.01 -19.21
N PRO A 67 -1.99 10.72 -20.35
CA PRO A 67 -3.26 11.27 -20.83
C PRO A 67 -4.24 10.15 -21.20
N GLY A 68 -5.49 10.27 -20.75
CA GLY A 68 -6.53 9.25 -20.95
C GLY A 68 -6.56 8.15 -19.89
N SER A 69 -5.63 8.20 -18.93
CA SER A 69 -5.69 7.38 -17.71
C SER A 69 -6.90 7.73 -16.84
N MET A 70 -7.41 6.73 -16.13
CA MET A 70 -8.48 6.87 -15.16
C MET A 70 -7.89 6.91 -13.75
N VAL A 71 -8.30 7.88 -12.95
CA VAL A 71 -8.02 7.90 -11.51
C VAL A 71 -9.08 7.03 -10.82
N LEU A 72 -8.63 6.08 -10.01
CA LEU A 72 -9.48 5.24 -9.19
C LEU A 72 -9.21 5.53 -7.72
N ARG A 73 -10.20 6.09 -7.02
CA ARG A 73 -10.16 6.29 -5.57
C ARG A 73 -10.86 5.11 -4.89
N THR A 74 -10.16 4.40 -4.03
CA THR A 74 -10.72 3.28 -3.27
C THR A 74 -10.41 3.39 -1.79
N VAL A 75 -11.18 2.63 -1.02
CA VAL A 75 -10.91 2.39 0.38
C VAL A 75 -9.71 1.45 0.47
N GLY A 76 -8.71 1.84 1.25
CA GLY A 76 -7.54 1.04 1.58
C GLY A 76 -7.83 0.07 2.72
N ARG A 77 -6.77 -0.57 3.22
CA ARG A 77 -6.88 -1.48 4.37
C ARG A 77 -7.25 -0.72 5.64
N GLN A 78 -8.19 -1.26 6.39
CA GLN A 78 -8.52 -0.85 7.75
C GLN A 78 -8.10 -1.95 8.72
N TYR A 79 -7.35 -1.61 9.78
CA TYR A 79 -7.04 -2.50 10.88
C TYR A 79 -8.09 -2.38 12.00
N ALA A 80 -8.24 -3.42 12.82
CA ALA A 80 -9.26 -3.49 13.86
C ALA A 80 -9.18 -2.35 14.91
N ALA A 81 -7.98 -1.79 15.13
CA ALA A 81 -7.75 -0.70 16.07
C ALA A 81 -7.95 0.70 15.46
N GLU A 82 -8.41 0.80 14.21
CA GLU A 82 -8.56 2.07 13.49
C GLU A 82 -10.02 2.46 13.33
N ASP A 83 -10.35 3.69 13.72
CA ASP A 83 -11.70 4.24 13.63
C ASP A 83 -12.17 4.44 12.18
N VAL A 84 -11.22 4.61 11.25
CA VAL A 84 -11.48 4.96 9.86
C VAL A 84 -10.58 4.15 8.93
N PRO A 85 -11.06 3.76 7.74
CA PRO A 85 -10.23 3.06 6.79
C PRO A 85 -9.18 4.00 6.18
N ARG A 86 -8.05 3.41 5.77
CA ARG A 86 -7.09 4.10 4.91
C ARG A 86 -7.68 4.39 3.53
N TRP A 87 -6.98 5.19 2.74
CA TRP A 87 -7.32 5.49 1.35
C TRP A 87 -6.29 4.90 0.39
N SER A 88 -6.71 4.65 -0.86
CA SER A 88 -5.85 4.29 -1.97
C SER A 88 -6.28 5.07 -3.22
N ILE A 89 -5.29 5.55 -3.98
CA ILE A 89 -5.53 6.26 -5.25
C ILE A 89 -4.66 5.59 -6.31
N GLY A 90 -5.31 4.98 -7.30
CA GLY A 90 -4.65 4.35 -8.44
C GLY A 90 -4.80 5.18 -9.71
N LEU A 91 -3.79 5.08 -10.58
CA LEU A 91 -3.86 5.54 -11.97
C LEU A 91 -3.89 4.30 -12.88
N LEU A 92 -4.97 4.15 -13.64
CA LEU A 92 -5.20 2.98 -14.48
C LEU A 92 -5.19 3.38 -15.95
N GLU A 93 -4.51 2.58 -16.77
CA GLU A 93 -4.43 2.73 -18.22
C GLU A 93 -4.69 1.40 -18.91
N ARG A 94 -5.26 1.45 -20.12
CA ARG A 94 -5.30 0.27 -20.98
C ARG A 94 -3.98 0.13 -21.69
N ARG A 95 -3.53 -1.12 -21.82
CA ARG A 95 -2.36 -1.47 -22.65
C ARG A 95 -2.53 -1.10 -24.12
N ASP A 96 -3.76 -0.95 -24.60
CA ASP A 96 -4.06 -0.54 -25.98
C ASP A 96 -4.23 0.99 -26.14
N GLY A 97 -3.94 1.78 -25.10
CA GLY A 97 -3.98 3.25 -25.13
C GLY A 97 -5.38 3.87 -25.23
N LYS A 98 -6.45 3.07 -25.24
CA LYS A 98 -7.81 3.60 -25.26
C LYS A 98 -8.22 4.08 -23.86
N PRO A 99 -9.14 5.06 -23.74
CA PRO A 99 -9.67 5.45 -22.44
C PRO A 99 -10.37 4.29 -21.72
N LEU A 100 -10.08 4.12 -20.43
CA LEU A 100 -10.84 3.22 -19.54
C LEU A 100 -12.21 3.80 -19.20
N TRP A 101 -12.24 5.12 -18.97
CA TRP A 101 -13.40 5.85 -18.49
C TRP A 101 -13.93 6.79 -19.56
N LYS A 102 -15.25 6.87 -19.69
CA LYS A 102 -15.95 7.75 -20.63
C LYS A 102 -16.81 8.83 -19.95
N GLY A 103 -16.80 8.87 -18.62
CA GLY A 103 -17.52 9.86 -17.84
C GLY A 103 -16.67 11.11 -17.56
N PRO A 104 -17.11 11.97 -16.62
CA PRO A 104 -16.33 13.14 -16.22
C PRO A 104 -14.99 12.73 -15.60
N ALA A 105 -13.96 13.56 -15.80
CA ALA A 105 -12.65 13.35 -15.18
C ALA A 105 -12.71 13.52 -13.66
N ASP A 106 -11.81 12.84 -12.94
CA ASP A 106 -11.59 13.08 -11.51
C ASP A 106 -11.11 14.53 -11.30
N PRO A 107 -11.66 15.26 -10.30
CA PRO A 107 -11.36 16.67 -10.08
C PRO A 107 -10.04 16.90 -9.30
N LEU A 108 -8.99 16.12 -9.61
CA LEU A 108 -7.68 16.17 -8.94
C LEU A 108 -7.18 17.59 -8.62
#